data_AF-A0A834YZE1-F1
#
_entry.id   AF-A0A834YZE1-F1
#
_cell.length_a   1.000
_cell.length_b   1.000
_cell.length_c   1.000
_cell.angle_alpha   90.00
_cell.angle_beta   90.00
_cell.angle_gamma   90.00
#
_symmetry.space_group_name_H-M   'P 1'
#
loop_
_entity.id
_entity.type
_entity.pdbx_description
1 polymer ?
#
loop_
_entity_poly.entity_id
_entity_poly.type
_entity_poly.pdbx_seq_one_letter_code
_entity_poly.pdbx_strand_id
1 'polypeptide(L)'
;MNLWCFYNILEQFFLMEKGVRRWLIDISQWSPSHHEFSFVVSLLPLQEHSSIMRFVKLEDRKRALVSRLLQYALVHEVLGIPFDEIVIKRTLEGKPYLEFDKENFEFPNFNFNASHHGDYVAIASEPLCLVGLDIVSHIIPKKETTHEFIENFSSYFSSLEWDNIVNGGTCDEILDEFYRYY
;
A
#
# COMPACT_ATOMS: atom_id res chain seq x y z
N MET A 1 -24.09 -31.62 -5.74
CA MET A 1 -23.20 -31.11 -4.69
C MET A 1 -23.80 -31.52 -3.35
N ASN A 2 -23.11 -32.35 -2.56
CA ASN A 2 -23.60 -32.80 -1.25
C ASN A 2 -23.34 -31.74 -0.17
N LEU A 3 -24.14 -31.77 0.91
CA LEU A 3 -24.09 -30.78 2.00
C LEU A 3 -22.68 -30.60 2.59
N TRP A 4 -21.91 -31.70 2.65
CA TRP A 4 -20.52 -31.72 3.11
C TRP A 4 -19.56 -30.94 2.20
N CYS A 5 -19.72 -31.06 0.88
CA CYS A 5 -18.91 -30.32 -0.08
C CYS A 5 -19.24 -28.82 -0.05
N PHE A 6 -20.51 -28.46 0.13
CA PHE A 6 -20.92 -27.07 0.33
C PHE A 6 -20.35 -26.47 1.62
N TYR A 7 -20.36 -27.22 2.73
CA TYR A 7 -19.80 -26.79 4.00
C TYR A 7 -18.28 -26.54 3.92
N ASN A 8 -17.52 -27.44 3.28
CA ASN A 8 -16.08 -27.25 3.06
C ASN A 8 -15.76 -26.02 2.19
N ILE A 9 -16.56 -25.75 1.15
CA ILE A 9 -16.40 -24.55 0.32
C ILE A 9 -16.62 -23.29 1.15
N LEU A 10 -17.63 -23.28 2.01
CA LEU A 10 -17.90 -22.14 2.90
C LEU A 10 -16.77 -21.95 3.92
N GLU A 11 -16.26 -23.00 4.56
CA GLU A 11 -15.14 -22.86 5.49
C GLU A 11 -13.88 -22.34 4.79
N GLN A 12 -13.56 -22.87 3.60
CA GLN A 12 -12.42 -22.40 2.82
C GLN A 12 -12.60 -20.92 2.39
N PHE A 13 -13.82 -20.52 2.05
CA PHE A 13 -14.14 -19.12 1.75
C PHE A 13 -13.92 -18.21 2.97
N PHE A 14 -14.45 -18.57 4.14
CA PHE A 14 -14.24 -17.79 5.37
C PHE A 14 -12.78 -17.77 5.82
N LEU A 15 -12.02 -18.84 5.58
CA LEU A 15 -10.57 -18.87 5.79
C LEU A 15 -9.87 -17.86 4.87
N MET A 16 -10.19 -17.84 3.58
CA MET A 16 -9.63 -16.88 2.63
C MET A 16 -9.91 -15.43 3.02
N GLU A 17 -11.12 -15.10 3.47
CA GLU A 17 -11.46 -13.74 3.91
C GLU A 17 -10.55 -13.25 5.05
N LYS A 18 -10.04 -14.14 5.90
CA LYS A 18 -9.08 -13.76 6.96
C LYS A 18 -7.76 -13.24 6.41
N GLY A 19 -7.38 -13.61 5.19
CA GLY A 19 -6.17 -13.12 4.53
C GLY A 19 -6.33 -11.76 3.86
N VAL A 20 -7.56 -11.26 3.73
CA VAL A 20 -7.85 -9.99 3.07
C VAL A 20 -7.84 -8.85 4.08
N ARG A 21 -6.93 -7.88 3.89
CA ARG A 21 -6.87 -6.65 4.68
C ARG A 21 -6.75 -5.44 3.77
N ARG A 22 -7.34 -4.32 4.21
CA ARG A 22 -7.27 -3.01 3.58
C ARG A 22 -7.13 -1.98 4.70
N TRP A 23 -5.91 -1.51 4.93
CA TRP A 23 -5.64 -0.55 5.99
C TRP A 23 -5.18 0.77 5.39
N LEU A 24 -5.62 1.85 6.02
CA LEU A 24 -5.27 3.21 5.69
C LEU A 24 -4.98 3.93 7.01
N ILE A 25 -3.82 4.57 7.11
CA ILE A 25 -3.44 5.38 8.26
C ILE A 25 -3.28 6.82 7.79
N ASP A 26 -4.00 7.72 8.46
CA ASP A 26 -3.78 9.16 8.41
C ASP A 26 -2.66 9.54 9.40
N ILE A 27 -1.58 10.12 8.88
CA ILE A 27 -0.40 10.56 9.63
C ILE A 27 -0.31 12.09 9.73
N SER A 28 -1.36 12.83 9.36
CA SER A 28 -1.41 14.31 9.36
C SER A 28 -1.18 14.88 10.76
N GLN A 29 -1.79 14.26 11.77
CA GLN A 29 -1.69 14.70 13.16
C GLN A 29 -0.49 14.11 13.90
N TRP A 30 0.26 13.21 13.27
CA TRP A 30 1.42 12.59 13.92
C TRP A 30 2.65 13.51 13.81
N SER A 31 3.00 14.17 14.91
CA SER A 31 4.18 15.03 15.00
C SER A 31 5.12 14.51 16.09
N PRO A 32 5.87 13.42 15.83
CA PRO A 32 6.73 12.83 16.84
C PRO A 32 7.95 13.71 17.10
N SER A 33 8.37 13.78 18.37
CA SER A 33 9.72 14.23 18.72
C SER A 33 10.78 13.28 18.15
N HIS A 34 12.03 13.73 18.11
CA HIS A 34 13.13 12.90 17.64
C HIS A 34 13.26 11.59 18.44
N HIS A 35 13.09 11.66 19.77
CA HIS A 35 13.17 10.49 20.65
C HIS A 35 12.01 9.52 20.41
N GLU A 36 10.78 10.00 20.26
CA GLU A 36 9.63 9.15 19.95
C GLU A 36 9.79 8.48 18.59
N PHE A 37 10.25 9.23 17.58
CA PHE A 37 10.50 8.67 16.25
C PHE A 37 11.56 7.56 16.32
N SER A 38 12.71 7.82 16.94
CA SER A 38 13.79 6.83 17.10
C SER A 38 13.35 5.63 17.92
N PHE A 39 12.53 5.82 18.95
CA PHE A 39 11.96 4.72 19.74
C PHE A 39 11.09 3.82 18.87
N VAL A 40 10.19 4.38 18.06
CA VAL A 40 9.33 3.58 17.17
C VAL A 40 10.15 2.86 16.10
N VAL A 41 11.18 3.50 15.54
CA VAL A 41 12.12 2.82 14.63
C VAL A 41 12.80 1.63 15.30
N SER A 42 13.17 1.75 16.58
CA SER A 42 13.84 0.68 17.33
C SER A 42 12.98 -0.57 17.57
N LEU A 43 11.66 -0.47 17.40
CA LEU A 43 10.75 -1.63 17.47
C LEU A 43 10.84 -2.53 16.23
N LEU A 44 11.42 -2.03 15.13
CA LEU A 44 11.62 -2.80 13.90
C LEU A 44 13.01 -3.43 13.86
N PRO A 45 13.19 -4.57 13.15
CA PRO A 45 14.50 -5.16 12.93
C PRO A 45 15.51 -4.18 12.33
N LEU A 46 16.78 -4.26 12.76
CA LEU A 46 17.85 -3.33 12.38
C LEU A 46 18.02 -3.16 10.86
N GLN A 47 17.77 -4.23 10.10
CA GLN A 47 17.85 -4.22 8.63
C GLN A 47 16.89 -3.21 7.98
N GLU A 48 15.74 -2.91 8.62
CA GLU A 48 14.76 -1.96 8.10
C GLU A 48 15.18 -0.51 8.29
N HIS A 49 16.04 -0.22 9.27
CA HIS A 49 16.34 1.14 9.74
C HIS A 49 16.92 2.01 8.63
N SER A 50 17.84 1.45 7.84
CA SER A 50 18.46 2.17 6.72
C SER A 50 17.44 2.65 5.68
N SER A 51 16.42 1.84 5.41
CA SER A 51 15.38 2.15 4.43
C SER A 51 14.46 3.29 4.88
N ILE A 52 14.33 3.48 6.19
CA ILE A 52 13.54 4.54 6.83
C ILE A 52 14.37 5.82 6.95
N MET A 53 15.62 5.70 7.44
CA MET A 53 16.43 6.86 7.81
C MET A 53 17.10 7.56 6.63
N ARG A 54 17.18 6.91 5.47
CA ARG A 54 17.80 7.47 4.25
C ARG A 54 17.11 8.74 3.71
N PHE A 55 15.83 8.95 4.01
CA PHE A 55 15.09 10.10 3.51
C PHE A 55 15.54 11.39 4.22
N VAL A 56 15.53 12.51 3.49
CA VAL A 56 15.95 13.81 4.05
C VAL A 56 14.81 14.45 4.84
N LYS A 57 13.60 14.45 4.29
CA LYS A 57 12.42 15.09 4.90
C LYS A 57 11.81 14.18 5.96
N LEU A 58 11.40 14.78 7.08
CA LEU A 58 10.73 14.04 8.17
C LEU A 58 9.43 13.38 7.69
N GLU A 59 8.64 14.05 6.84
CA GLU A 59 7.39 13.48 6.31
C GLU A 59 7.62 12.19 5.49
N ASP A 60 8.71 12.14 4.72
CA ASP A 60 9.07 10.92 3.98
C ASP A 60 9.53 9.81 4.93
N ARG A 61 10.29 10.16 5.99
CA ARG A 61 10.67 9.21 7.05
C ARG A 61 9.45 8.66 7.79
N LYS A 62 8.46 9.51 8.10
CA LYS A 62 7.18 9.12 8.71
C LYS A 62 6.44 8.12 7.84
N ARG A 63 6.25 8.43 6.55
CA ARG A 63 5.60 7.51 5.59
C ARG A 63 6.36 6.19 5.47
N ALA A 64 7.69 6.24 5.38
CA ALA A 64 8.51 5.04 5.31
C ALA A 64 8.37 4.17 6.56
N LEU A 65 8.44 4.77 7.77
CA LEU A 65 8.29 4.05 9.04
C LEU A 65 6.89 3.41 9.15
N VAL A 66 5.83 4.17 8.91
CA VAL A 66 4.45 3.66 8.99
C VAL A 66 4.21 2.57 7.95
N SER A 67 4.76 2.70 6.74
CA SER A 67 4.69 1.65 5.72
C SER A 67 5.37 0.35 6.17
N ARG A 68 6.53 0.41 6.83
CA ARG A 68 7.19 -0.77 7.41
C ARG A 68 6.34 -1.37 8.54
N LEU A 69 5.86 -0.56 9.48
CA LEU A 69 5.03 -1.02 10.59
C LEU A 69 3.77 -1.72 10.10
N LEU A 70 3.08 -1.16 9.11
CA LEU A 70 1.91 -1.77 8.48
C LEU A 70 2.21 -3.15 7.88
N GLN A 71 3.38 -3.32 7.26
CA GLN A 71 3.78 -4.62 6.69
C GLN A 71 4.01 -5.67 7.77
N TYR A 72 4.72 -5.32 8.85
CA TYR A 72 4.97 -6.25 9.96
C TYR A 72 3.68 -6.55 10.73
N ALA A 73 2.87 -5.52 11.03
CA ALA A 73 1.58 -5.69 11.69
C ALA A 73 0.63 -6.58 10.87
N LEU A 74 0.60 -6.40 9.54
CA LEU A 74 -0.22 -7.21 8.64
C LEU A 74 0.17 -8.68 8.69
N VAL A 75 1.46 -8.96 8.53
CA VAL A 75 1.99 -10.33 8.54
C VAL A 75 1.74 -10.98 9.90
N HIS A 76 2.00 -10.26 10.99
CA HIS A 76 1.74 -10.75 12.33
C HIS A 76 0.25 -11.04 12.57
N GLU A 77 -0.64 -10.13 12.19
CA GLU A 77 -2.08 -10.29 12.42
C GLU A 77 -2.68 -11.43 11.58
N VAL A 78 -2.29 -11.55 10.31
CA VAL A 78 -2.89 -12.52 9.39
C VAL A 78 -2.29 -13.90 9.55
N LEU A 79 -0.96 -14.01 9.73
CA LEU A 79 -0.24 -15.28 9.74
C LEU A 79 0.20 -15.72 11.14
N GLY A 80 0.04 -14.87 12.16
CA GLY A 80 0.46 -15.17 13.53
C GLY A 80 1.98 -15.20 13.73
N ILE A 81 2.77 -14.77 12.74
CA ILE A 81 4.24 -14.82 12.80
C ILE A 81 4.75 -13.74 13.76
N PRO A 82 5.59 -14.06 14.76
CA PRO A 82 6.21 -13.07 15.65
C PRO A 82 7.05 -12.03 14.88
N PHE A 83 7.07 -10.79 15.35
CA PHE A 83 7.74 -9.67 14.66
C PHE A 83 9.22 -9.92 14.33
N ASP A 84 9.93 -10.62 15.21
CA ASP A 84 11.34 -10.97 15.10
C ASP A 84 11.62 -12.12 14.11
N GLU A 85 10.59 -12.90 13.75
CA GLU A 85 10.66 -13.97 12.76
C GLU A 85 10.21 -13.52 11.36
N ILE A 86 9.60 -12.33 11.24
CA ILE A 86 9.14 -11.79 9.96
C ILE A 86 10.35 -11.42 9.08
N VAL A 87 10.44 -12.05 7.91
CA VAL A 87 11.45 -11.73 6.90
C VAL A 87 10.77 -11.17 5.64
N ILE A 88 10.85 -9.86 5.45
CA ILE A 88 10.34 -9.20 4.25
C ILE A 88 11.50 -8.90 3.31
N LYS A 89 11.46 -9.50 2.12
CA LYS A 89 12.41 -9.26 1.03
C LYS A 89 11.83 -8.31 0.00
N ARG A 90 12.64 -7.96 -1.00
CA ARG A 90 12.22 -7.11 -2.11
C ARG A 90 12.57 -7.77 -3.44
N THR A 91 11.70 -7.60 -4.42
CA THR A 91 11.99 -7.97 -5.81
C THR A 91 13.09 -7.07 -6.39
N LEU A 92 13.55 -7.36 -7.61
CA LEU A 92 14.52 -6.52 -8.32
C LEU A 92 13.98 -5.09 -8.54
N GLU A 93 12.68 -4.95 -8.73
CA GLU A 93 11.95 -3.70 -8.90
C GLU A 93 11.63 -3.02 -7.56
N GLY A 94 11.97 -3.66 -6.43
CA GLY A 94 11.83 -3.10 -5.09
C GLY A 94 10.49 -3.41 -4.41
N LYS A 95 9.58 -4.19 -5.01
CA LYS A 95 8.29 -4.57 -4.37
C LYS A 95 8.57 -5.45 -3.14
N PRO A 96 8.08 -5.08 -1.94
CA PRO A 96 8.24 -5.92 -0.77
C PRO A 96 7.40 -7.20 -0.89
N TYR A 97 7.94 -8.33 -0.43
CA TYR A 97 7.22 -9.59 -0.34
C TYR A 97 7.70 -10.37 0.90
N LEU A 98 6.81 -11.15 1.50
CA LEU A 98 7.16 -12.01 2.62
C LEU A 98 7.96 -13.21 2.10
N GLU A 99 9.13 -13.44 2.68
CA GLU A 99 9.78 -14.74 2.56
C GLU A 99 9.05 -15.71 3.48
N PHE A 100 8.18 -16.52 2.89
CA PHE A 100 7.28 -17.41 3.61
C PHE A 100 7.37 -18.82 3.07
N ASP A 101 7.17 -19.81 3.94
CA ASP A 101 7.13 -21.20 3.55
C ASP A 101 5.90 -21.48 2.67
N LYS A 102 6.13 -22.09 1.51
CA LYS A 102 5.11 -22.30 0.48
C LYS A 102 4.12 -23.41 0.84
N GLU A 103 4.33 -24.10 1.95
CA GLU A 103 3.48 -25.19 2.43
C GLU A 103 2.28 -24.73 3.26
N ASN A 104 2.09 -23.42 3.46
CA ASN A 104 0.87 -22.93 4.12
C ASN A 104 -0.35 -23.07 3.19
N PHE A 105 -1.09 -24.16 3.38
CA PHE A 105 -2.34 -24.44 2.66
C PHE A 105 -3.46 -23.44 3.00
N GLU A 106 -3.36 -22.69 4.10
CA GLU A 106 -4.37 -21.69 4.48
C GLU A 106 -4.30 -20.44 3.60
N PHE A 107 -3.10 -19.99 3.19
CA PHE A 107 -2.93 -18.81 2.33
C PHE A 107 -1.87 -19.06 1.25
N PRO A 108 -2.21 -19.82 0.19
CA PRO A 108 -1.24 -20.41 -0.73
C PRO A 108 -0.47 -19.39 -1.57
N ASN A 109 -0.98 -18.17 -1.72
CA ASN A 109 -0.29 -17.08 -2.38
C ASN A 109 -0.50 -15.77 -1.61
N PHE A 110 -0.31 -15.81 -0.28
CA PHE A 110 -0.39 -14.61 0.53
C PHE A 110 0.59 -13.54 0.00
N ASN A 111 0.05 -12.39 -0.36
CA ASN A 111 0.85 -11.27 -0.84
C ASN A 111 0.22 -9.95 -0.44
N PHE A 112 1.02 -8.88 -0.48
CA PHE A 112 0.57 -7.55 -0.13
C PHE A 112 1.20 -6.47 -1.01
N ASN A 113 0.60 -5.29 -0.98
CA ASN A 113 1.12 -4.08 -1.60
C ASN A 113 0.83 -2.89 -0.68
N ALA A 114 1.77 -1.94 -0.63
CA ALA A 114 1.64 -0.74 0.18
C ALA A 114 1.94 0.48 -0.67
N SER A 115 1.17 1.54 -0.49
CA SER A 115 1.38 2.85 -1.12
C SER A 115 1.25 3.96 -0.08
N HIS A 116 1.78 5.13 -0.39
CA HIS A 116 1.71 6.31 0.46
C HIS A 116 1.72 7.59 -0.38
N HIS A 117 0.88 8.55 -0.02
CA HIS A 117 0.92 9.88 -0.62
C HIS A 117 0.27 10.89 0.31
N GLY A 118 0.80 12.12 0.31
CA GLY A 118 0.41 13.15 1.26
C GLY A 118 0.50 12.65 2.70
N ASP A 119 -0.60 12.73 3.42
CA ASP A 119 -0.72 12.33 4.82
C ASP A 119 -1.23 10.90 5.01
N TYR A 120 -1.28 10.09 3.95
CA TYR A 120 -1.83 8.74 4.01
C TYR A 120 -0.78 7.67 3.71
N VAL A 121 -0.87 6.56 4.43
CA VAL A 121 -0.13 5.33 4.17
C VAL A 121 -1.11 4.18 4.18
N ALA A 122 -1.11 3.36 3.14
CA ALA A 122 -2.06 2.29 2.95
C ALA A 122 -1.36 0.95 2.68
N ILE A 123 -2.01 -0.15 3.06
CA ILE A 123 -1.59 -1.51 2.72
C ILE A 123 -2.81 -2.37 2.40
N ALA A 124 -2.66 -3.24 1.40
CA ALA A 124 -3.65 -4.23 1.02
C ALA A 124 -3.00 -5.62 0.94
N SER A 125 -3.73 -6.65 1.37
CA SER A 125 -3.31 -8.05 1.27
C SER A 125 -4.35 -8.93 0.59
N GLU A 126 -3.87 -10.00 -0.03
CA GLU A 126 -4.70 -11.03 -0.64
C GLU A 126 -4.10 -12.42 -0.34
N PRO A 127 -4.93 -13.42 0.00
CA PRO A 127 -4.47 -14.77 0.31
C PRO A 127 -4.12 -15.60 -0.94
N LEU A 128 -4.63 -15.19 -2.11
CA LEU A 128 -4.56 -15.97 -3.35
C LEU A 128 -4.28 -15.10 -4.59
N CYS A 129 -5.09 -14.07 -4.81
CA CYS A 129 -4.94 -13.18 -5.97
C CYS A 129 -3.77 -12.22 -5.78
N LEU A 130 -3.16 -11.74 -6.87
CA LEU A 130 -2.17 -10.67 -6.77
C LEU A 130 -2.87 -9.35 -6.41
N VAL A 131 -2.28 -8.59 -5.48
CA VAL A 131 -2.75 -7.26 -5.12
C VAL A 131 -1.75 -6.17 -5.53
N GLY A 132 -2.33 -5.09 -6.04
CA GLY A 132 -1.70 -3.79 -6.25
C GLY A 132 -2.56 -2.73 -5.57
N LEU A 133 -1.91 -1.71 -5.01
CA LEU A 133 -2.56 -0.61 -4.33
C LEU A 133 -1.78 0.65 -4.67
N ASP A 134 -2.48 1.68 -5.11
CA ASP A 134 -1.92 3.02 -5.12
C ASP A 134 -2.87 4.01 -4.46
N ILE A 135 -2.30 5.00 -3.79
CA ILE A 135 -3.04 6.10 -3.19
C ILE A 135 -2.40 7.40 -3.63
N VAL A 136 -3.23 8.32 -4.11
CA VAL A 136 -2.80 9.65 -4.54
C VAL A 136 -3.68 10.68 -3.84
N SER A 137 -3.05 11.74 -3.35
CA SER A 137 -3.75 12.88 -2.77
C SER A 137 -3.95 13.92 -3.86
N HIS A 138 -5.15 14.49 -3.94
CA HIS A 138 -5.45 15.50 -4.94
C HIS A 138 -4.61 16.75 -4.66
N ILE A 139 -3.78 17.14 -5.62
CA ILE A 139 -2.96 18.35 -5.54
C ILE A 139 -3.45 19.31 -6.61
N ILE A 140 -3.95 20.46 -6.18
CA ILE A 140 -4.32 21.52 -7.12
C ILE A 140 -3.03 22.19 -7.62
N PRO A 141 -2.76 22.21 -8.94
CA PRO A 141 -1.59 22.88 -9.50
C PRO A 141 -1.63 24.38 -9.18
N LYS A 142 -0.54 24.91 -8.61
CA LYS A 142 -0.47 26.31 -8.15
C LYS A 142 0.21 27.26 -9.13
N LYS A 143 0.97 26.74 -10.10
CA LYS A 143 1.85 27.52 -10.98
C LYS A 143 1.43 27.50 -12.45
N GLU A 144 0.46 26.67 -12.79
CA GLU A 144 -0.03 26.42 -14.15
C GLU A 144 -1.52 26.07 -14.09
N THR A 145 -2.18 26.07 -15.23
CA THR A 145 -3.58 25.66 -15.35
C THR A 145 -3.72 24.14 -15.24
N THR A 146 -4.91 23.64 -14.90
CA THR A 146 -5.20 22.19 -14.89
C THR A 146 -4.78 21.52 -16.20
N HIS A 147 -5.14 22.09 -17.35
CA HIS A 147 -4.82 21.51 -18.66
C HIS A 147 -3.30 21.46 -18.91
N GLU A 148 -2.57 22.54 -18.61
CA GLU A 148 -1.10 22.55 -18.73
C GLU A 148 -0.46 21.49 -17.82
N PHE A 149 -0.97 21.35 -16.60
CA PHE A 149 -0.49 20.35 -15.65
C PHE A 149 -0.67 18.93 -16.18
N ILE A 150 -1.89 18.55 -16.59
CA ILE A 150 -2.18 17.17 -17.03
C ILE A 150 -1.49 16.83 -18.36
N GLU A 151 -1.31 17.81 -19.25
CA GLU A 151 -0.70 17.59 -20.57
C GLU A 151 0.73 17.03 -20.44
N ASN A 152 1.45 17.40 -19.38
CA ASN A 152 2.77 16.84 -19.07
C ASN A 152 2.77 15.32 -18.87
N PHE A 153 1.60 14.71 -18.65
CA PHE A 153 1.42 13.29 -18.40
C PHE A 153 0.72 12.56 -19.55
N SER A 154 0.36 13.25 -20.64
CA SER A 154 -0.45 12.67 -21.72
C SER A 154 0.14 11.39 -22.31
N SER A 155 1.48 11.26 -22.35
CA SER A 155 2.16 10.06 -22.83
C SER A 155 2.04 8.82 -21.93
N TYR A 156 1.58 8.96 -20.69
CA TYR A 156 1.41 7.83 -19.76
C TYR A 156 0.03 7.17 -19.88
N PHE A 157 -0.91 7.83 -20.56
CA PHE A 157 -2.27 7.34 -20.73
C PHE A 157 -2.50 6.81 -22.13
N SER A 158 -3.38 5.81 -22.26
CA SER A 158 -3.93 5.45 -23.56
C SER A 158 -4.83 6.57 -24.09
N SER A 159 -5.09 6.59 -25.40
CA SER A 159 -5.98 7.59 -26.00
C SER A 159 -7.36 7.61 -25.35
N LEU A 160 -7.91 6.44 -24.96
CA LEU A 160 -9.22 6.36 -24.32
C LEU A 160 -9.21 6.95 -22.91
N GLU A 161 -8.17 6.68 -22.11
CA GLU A 161 -8.03 7.24 -20.77
C GLU A 161 -7.83 8.76 -20.85
N TRP A 162 -6.97 9.20 -21.77
CA TRP A 162 -6.72 10.61 -22.00
C TRP A 162 -7.99 11.36 -22.41
N ASP A 163 -8.76 10.81 -23.35
CA ASP A 163 -10.04 11.37 -23.77
C ASP A 163 -11.02 11.49 -22.58
N ASN A 164 -11.07 10.50 -21.68
CA ASN A 164 -11.91 10.58 -20.49
C ASN A 164 -11.45 11.68 -19.52
N ILE A 165 -10.13 11.83 -19.32
CA ILE A 165 -9.54 12.85 -18.45
C ILE A 165 -9.86 14.25 -18.96
N VAL A 166 -9.53 14.55 -20.22
CA VAL A 166 -9.66 15.92 -20.77
C VAL A 166 -11.11 16.36 -20.98
N ASN A 167 -12.04 15.40 -21.07
CA ASN A 167 -13.48 15.67 -21.18
C ASN A 167 -14.19 15.67 -19.82
N GLY A 168 -13.46 15.64 -18.70
CA GLY A 168 -14.01 16.04 -17.39
C GLY A 168 -14.58 17.46 -17.50
N GLY A 169 -15.80 17.68 -17.02
CA GLY A 169 -16.53 18.91 -17.34
C GLY A 169 -15.82 20.18 -16.83
N THR A 170 -15.58 20.23 -15.52
CA THR A 170 -14.88 21.32 -14.83
C THR A 170 -13.41 20.99 -14.61
N CYS A 171 -12.58 22.01 -14.32
CA CYS A 171 -11.16 21.80 -14.00
C CYS A 171 -10.94 20.84 -12.81
N ASP A 172 -11.84 20.84 -11.82
CA ASP A 172 -11.76 19.94 -10.67
C ASP A 172 -12.10 18.50 -11.10
N GLU A 173 -13.15 18.31 -11.91
CA GLU A 173 -13.51 16.99 -12.45
C GLU A 173 -12.42 16.41 -13.38
N ILE A 174 -11.73 17.24 -14.16
CA ILE A 174 -10.58 16.83 -14.96
C ILE A 174 -9.45 16.32 -14.06
N LEU A 175 -9.13 17.04 -12.98
CA LEU A 175 -8.11 16.61 -12.02
C LEU A 175 -8.51 15.33 -11.30
N ASP A 176 -9.79 15.19 -10.93
CA ASP A 176 -10.31 13.99 -10.30
C ASP A 176 -10.18 12.77 -11.21
N GLU A 177 -10.53 12.89 -12.50
CA GLU A 177 -10.33 11.83 -13.48
C GLU A 177 -8.84 11.55 -13.72
N PHE A 178 -7.99 12.58 -13.81
CA PHE A 178 -6.55 12.41 -13.94
C PHE A 178 -5.99 11.56 -12.78
N TYR A 179 -6.27 11.93 -11.52
CA TYR A 179 -5.78 11.20 -10.35
C TYR A 179 -6.41 9.82 -10.18
N ARG A 180 -7.57 9.56 -10.79
CA ARG A 180 -8.20 8.23 -10.81
C ARG A 180 -7.49 7.26 -11.74
N TYR A 181 -6.93 7.76 -12.86
CA TYR A 181 -6.22 6.94 -13.84
C TYR A 181 -4.71 6.86 -13.60
N TYR A 182 -4.13 7.86 -12.94
CA TYR A 182 -2.70 7.93 -12.63
C TYR A 182 -2.27 6.88 -11.60
#